data_AF-A0A381TKE4-F1
#
_entry.id   AF-A0A381TKE4-F1
#
_cell.length_a   1.000
_cell.length_b   1.000
_cell.length_c   1.000
_cell.angle_alpha   90.00
_cell.angle_beta   90.00
_cell.angle_gamma   90.00
#
_symmetry.space_group_name_H-M   'P 1'
#
loop_
_entity.id
_entity.type
_entity.pdbx_description
1 polymer ?
#
loop_
_entity_poly.entity_id
_entity_poly.type
_entity_poly.pdbx_seq_one_letter_code
_entity_poly.pdbx_strand_id
1 'polypeptide(L)'
;MRKNIVSTRSFAIALTLAAVLISFLPLVAGAQDSITPPDEFFGHQLGADRILARWDRMVEYFELLEEESDRIEVSNLGPSTEGHPFLLVTISSPENIANLNRIAEISRTLADPRG
;
A
#
# COMPACT_ATOMS: atom_id res chain seq x y z
N MET A 1 52.71 -0.93 30.27
CA MET A 1 51.67 -1.62 29.47
C MET A 1 50.50 -1.98 30.39
N ARG A 2 49.41 -1.20 30.39
CA ARG A 2 48.19 -1.48 31.18
C ARG A 2 47.30 -2.45 30.39
N LYS A 3 47.03 -3.64 30.95
CA LYS A 3 46.06 -4.59 30.38
C LYS A 3 44.66 -4.13 30.79
N ASN A 4 43.86 -3.67 29.82
CA ASN A 4 42.46 -3.31 30.04
C ASN A 4 41.65 -4.60 30.23
N ILE A 5 41.44 -4.98 31.49
CA ILE A 5 40.53 -6.06 31.88
C ILE A 5 39.11 -5.53 31.73
N VAL A 6 38.48 -5.81 30.59
CA VAL A 6 37.04 -5.61 30.42
C VAL A 6 36.34 -6.60 31.36
N SER A 7 35.72 -6.07 32.41
CA SER A 7 34.99 -6.84 33.42
C SER A 7 33.87 -7.65 32.76
N THR A 8 33.79 -8.94 33.06
CA THR A 8 32.75 -9.88 32.60
C THR A 8 31.32 -9.34 32.82
N ARG A 9 31.15 -8.47 33.83
CA ARG A 9 29.87 -7.79 34.12
C ARG A 9 29.52 -6.72 33.10
N SER A 10 30.50 -5.97 32.60
CA SER A 10 30.30 -4.99 31.52
C SER A 10 29.90 -5.67 30.21
N PHE A 11 30.43 -6.87 29.95
CA PHE A 11 30.04 -7.69 28.81
C PHE A 11 28.62 -8.24 28.95
N ALA A 12 28.24 -8.72 30.15
CA ALA A 12 26.88 -9.18 30.41
C ALA A 12 25.83 -8.07 30.29
N ILE A 13 26.13 -6.86 30.79
CA ILE A 13 25.25 -5.68 30.67
C ILE A 13 25.09 -5.28 29.20
N ALA A 14 26.19 -5.24 28.44
CA ALA A 14 26.15 -4.94 27.01
C ALA A 14 25.33 -5.99 26.24
N LEU A 15 25.44 -7.27 26.61
CA LEU A 15 24.67 -8.35 25.99
C LEU A 15 23.17 -8.25 26.31
N THR A 16 22.81 -7.91 27.55
CA THR A 16 21.40 -7.67 27.92
C THR A 16 20.82 -6.42 27.26
N LEU A 17 21.61 -5.35 27.13
CA LEU A 17 21.18 -4.12 26.47
C LEU A 17 20.97 -4.36 24.96
N ALA A 18 21.85 -5.14 24.33
CA ALA A 18 21.71 -5.57 22.95
C ALA A 18 20.46 -6.46 22.75
N ALA A 19 20.19 -7.39 23.68
CA ALA A 19 18.99 -8.23 23.63
C ALA A 19 17.69 -7.42 23.77
N VAL A 20 17.66 -6.41 24.65
CA VAL A 20 16.53 -5.48 24.78
C VAL A 20 16.35 -4.66 23.50
N LEU A 21 17.43 -4.13 22.92
CA LEU A 21 17.36 -3.38 21.66
C LEU A 21 16.84 -4.24 20.49
N ILE A 22 17.24 -5.51 20.43
CA ILE A 22 16.77 -6.48 19.42
C ILE A 22 15.28 -6.80 19.62
N SER A 23 14.80 -6.86 20.86
CA SER A 23 13.37 -7.10 21.15
C SER A 23 12.44 -5.95 20.72
N PHE A 24 12.97 -4.76 20.45
CA PHE A 24 12.23 -3.62 19.88
C PHE A 24 12.28 -3.53 18.34
N LEU A 25 13.00 -4.43 17.65
CA LEU A 25 13.08 -4.43 16.19
C LEU A 25 11.81 -4.82 15.40
N PRO A 26 10.80 -5.55 15.92
CA PRO A 26 9.77 -6.07 15.03
C PRO A 26 8.68 -5.04 14.67
N LEU A 27 8.80 -3.76 15.05
CA LEU A 27 7.74 -2.76 14.79
C LEU A 27 8.00 -1.86 13.57
N VAL A 28 9.19 -1.90 12.97
CA VAL A 28 9.55 -1.07 11.79
C VAL A 28 9.53 -1.88 10.49
N ALA A 29 9.10 -3.14 10.54
CA ALA A 29 8.61 -3.83 9.37
C ALA A 29 7.11 -3.52 9.29
N GLY A 30 6.77 -2.31 8.84
CA GLY A 30 5.40 -2.05 8.39
C GLY A 30 5.05 -3.16 7.41
N ALA A 31 3.92 -3.83 7.65
CA ALA A 31 3.37 -4.86 6.78
C ALA A 31 3.42 -4.34 5.34
N GLN A 32 4.43 -4.80 4.60
CA GLN A 32 4.47 -4.57 3.18
C GLN A 32 3.57 -5.66 2.64
N ASP A 33 2.27 -5.38 2.60
CA ASP A 33 1.32 -6.25 1.93
C ASP A 33 1.90 -6.53 0.54
N SER A 34 2.09 -7.80 0.24
CA SER A 34 2.70 -8.23 -1.01
C SER A 34 1.70 -7.94 -2.12
N ILE A 35 1.81 -6.74 -2.70
CA ILE A 35 0.99 -6.32 -3.83
C ILE A 35 1.51 -7.02 -5.08
N THR A 36 0.62 -7.75 -5.75
CA THR A 36 0.91 -8.43 -7.01
C THR A 36 1.29 -7.39 -8.07
N PRO A 37 2.49 -7.45 -8.66
CA PRO A 37 2.88 -6.51 -9.68
C PRO A 37 2.19 -6.83 -11.02
N PRO A 38 1.94 -5.81 -11.86
CA PRO A 38 1.13 -5.99 -13.06
C PRO A 38 1.78 -6.91 -14.09
N ASP A 39 3.10 -6.86 -14.24
CA ASP A 39 3.83 -7.74 -15.16
C ASP A 39 3.72 -9.22 -14.78
N GLU A 40 3.62 -9.53 -13.48
CA GLU A 40 3.34 -10.88 -12.99
C GLU A 40 1.90 -11.32 -13.31
N PHE A 41 0.90 -10.46 -13.04
CA PHE A 41 -0.50 -10.79 -13.30
C PHE A 41 -0.85 -10.91 -14.79
N PHE A 42 -0.32 -10.01 -15.62
CA PHE A 42 -0.57 -9.96 -17.06
C PHE A 42 0.39 -10.88 -17.84
N GLY A 43 1.50 -11.32 -17.23
CA GLY A 43 2.52 -12.17 -17.87
C GLY A 43 3.38 -11.44 -18.91
N HIS A 44 3.25 -10.11 -18.99
CA HIS A 44 4.04 -9.24 -19.85
C HIS A 44 4.06 -7.83 -19.28
N GLN A 45 5.04 -7.03 -19.68
CA GLN A 45 5.07 -5.61 -19.33
C GLN A 45 3.86 -4.88 -19.94
N LEU A 46 3.14 -4.11 -19.13
CA LEU A 46 2.08 -3.24 -19.64
C LEU A 46 2.67 -2.16 -20.56
N GLY A 47 2.04 -1.95 -21.72
CA GLY A 47 2.53 -1.03 -22.75
C GLY A 47 3.64 -1.59 -23.63
N ALA A 48 3.93 -2.89 -23.58
CA ALA A 48 4.81 -3.54 -24.53
C ALA A 48 4.31 -3.38 -25.98
N ASP A 49 5.24 -3.34 -26.94
CA ASP A 49 4.91 -3.08 -28.35
C ASP A 49 3.88 -4.08 -28.87
N ARG A 50 2.77 -3.55 -29.40
CA ARG A 50 1.63 -4.31 -29.95
C ARG A 50 0.91 -5.22 -28.94
N ILE A 51 1.06 -5.00 -27.64
CA ILE A 51 0.35 -5.75 -26.60
C ILE A 51 -0.52 -4.79 -25.77
N LEU A 52 -1.83 -5.00 -25.81
CA LEU A 52 -2.81 -4.24 -25.01
C LEU A 52 -3.47 -5.16 -23.99
N ALA A 53 -3.55 -4.69 -22.75
CA ALA A 53 -4.33 -5.36 -21.72
C ALA A 53 -5.82 -5.32 -22.09
N ARG A 54 -6.49 -6.46 -21.97
CA ARG A 54 -7.93 -6.54 -22.19
C ARG A 54 -8.69 -5.97 -20.99
N TRP A 55 -9.87 -5.39 -21.25
CA TRP A 55 -10.69 -4.76 -20.20
C TRP A 55 -11.09 -5.73 -19.08
N ASP A 56 -11.52 -6.94 -19.42
CA ASP A 56 -11.89 -7.97 -18.45
C ASP A 56 -10.74 -8.31 -17.49
N ARG A 57 -9.52 -8.42 -18.02
CA ARG A 57 -8.31 -8.64 -17.21
C ARG A 57 -7.95 -7.44 -16.35
N MET A 58 -8.22 -6.22 -16.81
CA MET A 58 -8.02 -5.01 -16.00
C MET A 58 -9.01 -4.96 -14.82
N VAL A 59 -10.26 -5.37 -15.03
CA VAL A 59 -11.26 -5.48 -13.97
C VAL A 59 -10.81 -6.47 -12.90
N GLU A 60 -10.45 -7.69 -13.30
CA GLU A 60 -9.94 -8.73 -12.40
C GLU A 60 -8.70 -8.25 -11.61
N TYR A 61 -7.80 -7.52 -12.26
CA TYR A 61 -6.60 -7.00 -11.60
C TYR A 61 -6.92 -5.95 -10.54
N PHE A 62 -7.85 -5.03 -10.80
CA PHE A 62 -8.23 -4.03 -9.79
C PHE A 62 -9.01 -4.63 -8.63
N GLU A 63 -9.85 -5.65 -8.87
CA GLU A 63 -10.50 -6.41 -7.80
C GLU A 63 -9.46 -7.13 -6.92
N LEU A 64 -8.43 -7.76 -7.53
CA LEU A 64 -7.31 -8.35 -6.79
C LEU A 64 -6.57 -7.30 -5.94
N LEU A 65 -6.30 -6.13 -6.49
CA LEU A 65 -5.60 -5.06 -5.78
C LEU A 65 -6.38 -4.49 -4.60
N GLU A 66 -7.72 -4.49 -4.66
CA GLU A 66 -8.59 -4.15 -3.53
C GLU A 66 -8.47 -5.19 -2.41
N GLU A 67 -8.38 -6.48 -2.74
CA GLU A 67 -8.19 -7.55 -1.75
C GLU A 67 -6.80 -7.49 -1.09
N GLU A 68 -5.78 -7.10 -1.84
CA GLU A 68 -4.38 -7.05 -1.38
C GLU A 68 -3.99 -5.75 -0.67
N SER A 69 -4.78 -4.67 -0.79
CA SER A 69 -4.40 -3.35 -0.27
C SER A 69 -5.52 -2.60 0.44
N ASP A 70 -5.24 -2.13 1.66
CA ASP A 70 -6.10 -1.20 2.42
C ASP A 70 -6.12 0.25 1.84
N ARG A 71 -5.40 0.46 0.73
CA ARG A 71 -5.21 1.75 0.06
C ARG A 71 -6.02 1.90 -1.22
N ILE A 72 -6.76 0.86 -1.61
CA ILE A 72 -7.50 0.79 -2.87
C ILE A 72 -8.93 0.39 -2.55
N GLU A 73 -9.89 1.14 -3.09
CA GLU A 73 -11.33 0.83 -3.04
C GLU A 73 -11.87 0.84 -4.47
N VAL A 74 -12.56 -0.23 -4.86
CA VAL A 74 -13.09 -0.44 -6.21
C VAL A 74 -14.61 -0.49 -6.15
N SER A 75 -15.25 0.48 -6.82
CA SER A 75 -16.70 0.56 -6.92
C SER A 75 -17.15 0.36 -8.36
N ASN A 76 -18.08 -0.57 -8.60
CA ASN A 76 -18.71 -0.73 -9.91
C ASN A 76 -19.92 0.20 -10.04
N LEU A 77 -19.84 1.17 -10.94
CA LEU A 77 -20.90 2.17 -11.19
C LEU A 77 -22.02 1.64 -12.10
N GLY A 78 -21.95 0.37 -12.51
CA GLY A 78 -22.88 -0.27 -13.43
C GLY A 78 -22.27 -0.52 -14.81
N PRO A 79 -23.09 -0.92 -15.80
CA PRO A 79 -22.62 -1.18 -17.15
C PRO A 79 -22.32 0.13 -17.89
N SER A 80 -21.25 0.11 -18.69
CA SER A 80 -20.93 1.11 -19.69
C SER A 80 -21.92 1.02 -20.87
N THR A 81 -21.78 1.93 -21.84
CA THR A 81 -22.59 1.91 -23.07
C THR A 81 -22.50 0.59 -23.84
N GLU A 82 -21.37 -0.12 -23.74
CA GLU A 82 -21.14 -1.42 -24.39
C GLU A 82 -21.41 -2.61 -23.46
N GLY A 83 -21.95 -2.36 -22.26
CA GLY A 83 -22.33 -3.40 -21.30
C GLY A 83 -21.18 -3.91 -20.43
N HIS A 84 -19.99 -3.29 -20.50
CA HIS A 84 -18.85 -3.65 -19.66
C HIS A 84 -18.94 -3.01 -18.27
N PRO A 85 -18.42 -3.62 -17.19
CA PRO A 85 -18.41 -3.00 -15.87
C PRO A 85 -17.66 -1.66 -15.93
N PHE A 86 -18.21 -0.61 -15.31
CA PHE A 86 -17.55 0.70 -15.24
C PHE A 86 -17.01 0.94 -13.84
N LEU A 87 -15.71 0.75 -13.68
CA LEU A 87 -15.05 0.82 -12.38
C LEU A 87 -14.65 2.25 -12.00
N LEU A 88 -14.95 2.63 -10.77
CA LEU A 88 -14.33 3.73 -10.04
C LEU A 88 -13.28 3.13 -9.09
N VAL A 89 -12.01 3.42 -9.35
CA VAL A 89 -10.90 2.97 -8.51
C VAL A 89 -10.38 4.17 -7.71
N THR A 90 -10.52 4.12 -6.40
CA THR A 90 -10.04 5.16 -5.49
C THR A 90 -8.75 4.69 -4.82
N ILE A 91 -7.67 5.45 -5.01
CA ILE A 91 -6.35 5.12 -4.45
C ILE A 91 -5.92 6.24 -3.50
N SER A 92 -5.76 5.94 -2.21
CA SER A 92 -5.35 6.93 -1.21
C SER A 92 -4.65 6.30 0.00
N SER A 93 -4.41 7.06 1.06
CA SER A 93 -4.09 6.46 2.36
C SER A 93 -5.35 5.80 2.97
N PRO A 94 -5.21 4.79 3.83
CA PRO A 94 -6.35 4.15 4.49
C PRO A 94 -7.18 5.16 5.31
N GLU A 95 -6.49 6.12 5.95
CA GLU A 95 -7.13 7.23 6.67
C GLU A 95 -7.99 8.10 5.74
N ASN A 96 -7.52 8.38 4.52
CA ASN A 96 -8.29 9.16 3.57
C ASN A 96 -9.49 8.38 3.05
N ILE A 97 -9.33 7.08 2.76
CA ILE A 97 -10.42 6.19 2.34
C ILE A 97 -11.54 6.19 3.38
N ALA A 98 -11.19 6.00 4.65
CA ALA A 98 -12.13 6.07 5.76
C ALA A 98 -12.86 7.43 5.89
N ASN A 99 -12.28 8.51 5.35
CA ASN A 99 -12.80 9.87 5.42
C ASN A 99 -13.20 10.46 4.06
N LEU A 100 -13.38 9.64 3.01
CA LEU A 100 -13.59 10.10 1.62
C LEU A 100 -14.72 11.13 1.49
N ASN A 101 -15.84 10.89 2.15
CA ASN A 101 -16.99 11.80 2.13
C ASN A 101 -16.62 13.21 2.65
N ARG A 102 -15.83 13.28 3.73
CA ARG A 102 -15.39 14.55 4.31
C ARG A 102 -14.41 15.26 3.37
N ILE A 103 -13.48 14.52 2.78
CA ILE A 103 -12.48 15.07 1.85
C ILE A 103 -13.16 15.60 0.59
N ALA A 104 -14.12 14.84 0.03
CA ALA A 104 -14.91 15.26 -1.11
C ALA A 104 -15.68 16.57 -0.81
N GLU A 105 -16.24 16.70 0.38
CA GLU A 105 -16.93 17.92 0.78
C GLU A 105 -16.00 19.13 0.89
N ILE A 106 -14.84 18.95 1.54
CA ILE A 106 -13.82 20.02 1.60
C ILE A 106 -13.40 20.44 0.19
N SER A 107 -13.18 19.47 -0.70
CA SER A 107 -12.82 19.75 -2.09
C SER A 107 -13.88 20.57 -2.82
N ARG A 108 -15.18 20.30 -2.60
CA ARG A 108 -16.28 21.09 -3.16
C ARG A 108 -16.29 22.51 -2.62
N THR A 109 -16.12 22.70 -1.30
CA THR A 109 -16.06 24.04 -0.70
C THR A 109 -14.89 24.84 -1.27
N LEU A 110 -13.70 24.24 -1.38
CA LEU A 110 -12.52 24.92 -1.94
C LEU A 110 -12.67 25.27 -3.42
N ALA A 111 -13.46 24.49 -4.17
CA ALA A 111 -13.75 24.74 -5.58
C ALA A 111 -14.87 25.78 -5.80
N ASP A 112 -15.71 26.07 -4.80
CA ASP A 112 -16.77 27.08 -4.92
C ASP A 112 -16.16 28.50 -4.78
N PRO A 113 -16.24 29.35 -5.82
CA PRO A 113 -15.69 30.70 -5.76
C PRO A 113 -16.44 31.64 -4.81
N ARG A 114 -17.58 31.23 -4.25
CA ARG A 114 -18.41 32.07 -3.36
C ARG A 114 -18.02 31.93 -1.88
N GLY A 115 -17.24 30.92 -1.51
CA GLY A 115 -16.90 30.57 -0.12
C GLY A 115 -17.92 29.64 0.52
#